data_AF-A0A4V4HBW5-F1
#
_entry.id   AF-A0A4V4HBW5-F1
#
_cell.length_a   1.000
_cell.length_b   1.000
_cell.length_c   1.000
_cell.angle_alpha   90.00
_cell.angle_beta   90.00
_cell.angle_gamma   90.00
#
_symmetry.space_group_name_H-M   'P 1'
#
loop_
_entity.id
_entity.type
_entity.pdbx_description
1 polymer ?
#
loop_
_entity_poly.entity_id
_entity_poly.type
_entity_poly.pdbx_seq_one_letter_code
_entity_poly.pdbx_strand_id
1 'polypeptide(L)'
;MQLLEDNSEAEVPVSLRNRQKELRSQIIWYRSLLAPIRRLPLECLSHIFALVCTGCKVTREEVDCPATRLSQVCAGWRELARSIPILWSDININLYLVPESESFRCNGDMIRSILTTHLELSKNSPLCIVL
;
A
#
# COMPACT_ATOMS: atom_id res chain seq x y z
N MET A 1 -55.89 -12.68 34.55
CA MET A 1 -55.40 -13.91 33.88
C MET A 1 -54.98 -13.48 32.48
N GLN A 2 -53.66 -13.43 32.24
CA GLN A 2 -52.97 -13.38 30.93
C GLN A 2 -53.24 -12.16 30.00
N LEU A 3 -52.29 -11.52 29.30
CA LEU A 3 -50.83 -11.54 29.08
C LEU A 3 -50.52 -10.14 28.48
N LEU A 4 -49.60 -9.33 28.99
CA LEU A 4 -48.21 -9.26 28.53
C LEU A 4 -48.00 -9.72 27.08
N GLU A 5 -48.47 -8.93 26.12
CA GLU A 5 -47.98 -8.97 24.74
C GLU A 5 -47.12 -7.72 24.47
N ASP A 6 -45.82 -7.95 24.67
CA ASP A 6 -44.72 -7.52 23.82
C ASP A 6 -44.92 -6.26 22.97
N ASN A 7 -44.31 -5.18 23.43
CA ASN A 7 -43.94 -4.04 22.60
C ASN A 7 -42.42 -3.78 22.72
N SER A 8 -41.62 -4.86 22.72
CA SER A 8 -40.17 -4.82 22.97
C SER A 8 -39.27 -5.06 21.74
N GLU A 9 -39.85 -5.32 20.55
CA GLU A 9 -39.06 -5.82 19.41
C GLU A 9 -38.50 -4.78 18.41
N ALA A 10 -38.75 -3.48 18.59
CA ALA A 10 -38.27 -2.45 17.64
C ALA A 10 -36.91 -1.83 17.97
N GLU A 11 -36.31 -2.19 19.10
CA GLU A 11 -35.04 -1.62 19.56
C GLU A 11 -34.08 -2.76 19.88
N VAL A 12 -33.47 -3.40 18.87
CA VAL A 12 -32.15 -3.99 19.11
C VAL A 12 -31.27 -2.80 19.48
N PRO A 13 -30.97 -2.56 20.77
CA PRO A 13 -30.66 -1.22 21.22
C PRO A 13 -29.39 -0.78 20.53
N VAL A 14 -29.38 0.44 19.99
CA VAL A 14 -28.23 1.03 19.30
C VAL A 14 -26.93 0.83 20.11
N SER A 15 -27.03 0.77 21.44
CA SER A 15 -25.95 0.42 22.38
C SER A 15 -25.31 -0.95 22.12
N LEU A 16 -26.07 -2.02 21.84
CA LEU A 16 -25.53 -3.36 21.54
C LEU A 16 -24.79 -3.37 20.21
N ARG A 17 -25.33 -2.69 19.19
CA ARG A 17 -24.69 -2.58 17.86
C ARG A 17 -23.39 -1.78 17.94
N ASN A 18 -23.38 -0.68 18.70
CA ASN A 18 -22.18 0.11 18.99
C ASN A 18 -21.15 -0.71 19.76
N ARG A 19 -21.57 -1.46 20.77
CA ARG A 19 -20.69 -2.35 21.53
C ARG A 19 -20.10 -3.44 20.66
N GLN A 20 -20.88 -4.03 19.76
CA GLN A 20 -20.40 -5.01 18.80
C GLN A 20 -19.35 -4.42 17.85
N LYS A 21 -19.57 -3.19 17.35
CA LYS A 21 -18.62 -2.48 16.49
C LYS A 21 -17.29 -2.23 17.23
N GLU A 22 -17.37 -1.78 18.48
CA GLU A 22 -16.19 -1.54 19.32
C GLU A 22 -15.38 -2.82 19.54
N LEU A 23 -16.03 -3.92 19.93
CA LEU A 23 -15.36 -5.21 20.12
C LEU A 23 -14.72 -5.71 18.82
N ARG A 24 -15.38 -5.52 17.67
CA ARG A 24 -14.81 -5.87 16.36
C ARG A 24 -13.57 -5.04 16.05
N SER A 25 -13.59 -3.73 16.31
CA SER A 25 -12.43 -2.85 16.15
C SER A 25 -11.26 -3.31 17.02
N GLN A 26 -11.52 -3.68 18.28
CA GLN A 26 -10.49 -4.21 19.19
C GLN A 26 -9.91 -5.53 18.68
N ILE A 27 -10.74 -6.48 18.21
CA ILE A 27 -10.27 -7.74 17.62
C ILE A 27 -9.38 -7.47 16.40
N ILE A 28 -9.78 -6.56 15.52
CA ILE A 28 -8.98 -6.18 14.34
C ILE A 28 -7.62 -5.59 14.78
N TRP A 29 -7.61 -4.74 15.80
CA TRP A 29 -6.40 -4.15 16.34
C TRP A 29 -5.46 -5.20 16.93
N TYR A 30 -5.96 -6.09 17.79
CA TYR A 30 -5.17 -7.19 18.35
C TYR A 30 -4.63 -8.14 17.27
N ARG A 31 -5.46 -8.51 16.29
CA ARG A 31 -5.02 -9.32 15.14
C ARG A 31 -3.93 -8.63 14.34
N SER A 32 -4.02 -7.30 14.17
CA SER A 32 -3.01 -6.52 13.48
C SER A 32 -1.69 -6.49 14.24
N LEU A 33 -1.72 -6.42 15.57
CA LEU A 33 -0.52 -6.50 16.42
C LEU A 33 0.14 -7.87 16.39
N LEU A 34 -0.67 -8.93 16.39
CA LEU A 34 -0.21 -10.31 16.36
C LEU A 34 0.09 -10.81 14.94
N ALA A 35 -0.11 -9.97 13.92
CA ALA A 35 0.10 -10.33 12.53
C ALA A 35 1.56 -10.79 12.33
N PRO A 36 1.80 -11.94 11.65
CA PRO A 36 3.15 -12.49 11.44
C PRO A 36 4.14 -11.49 10.87
N ILE A 37 3.64 -10.57 10.04
CA ILE A 37 4.42 -9.53 9.37
C ILE A 37 5.12 -8.55 10.32
N ARG A 38 4.60 -8.37 11.55
CA ARG A 38 5.24 -7.55 12.59
C ARG A 38 6.28 -8.31 13.42
N ARG A 39 6.27 -9.65 13.33
CA ARG A 39 7.20 -10.55 14.02
C ARG A 39 8.30 -11.06 13.08
N LEU A 40 8.20 -10.73 11.80
CA LEU A 40 9.15 -11.15 10.78
C LEU A 40 10.48 -10.40 11.00
N PRO A 41 11.62 -11.11 10.99
CA PRO A 41 12.92 -10.46 10.98
C PRO A 41 13.06 -9.51 9.78
N LEU A 42 13.83 -8.43 9.96
CA LEU A 42 14.04 -7.43 8.91
C LEU A 42 14.68 -8.06 7.66
N GLU A 43 15.55 -9.04 7.84
CA GLU A 43 16.25 -9.76 6.77
C GLU A 43 15.28 -10.52 5.86
N CYS A 44 14.29 -11.19 6.45
CA CYS A 44 13.24 -11.87 5.68
C CYS A 44 12.38 -10.86 4.94
N LEU A 45 12.08 -9.72 5.56
CA LEU A 45 11.30 -8.66 4.92
C LEU A 45 12.07 -8.01 3.76
N SER A 46 13.37 -7.76 3.93
CA SER A 46 14.26 -7.29 2.88
C SER A 46 14.32 -8.27 1.71
N HIS A 47 14.37 -9.57 2.00
CA HIS A 47 14.35 -10.59 0.96
C HIS A 47 13.03 -10.58 0.17
N ILE A 48 11.89 -10.43 0.85
CA ILE A 48 10.59 -10.27 0.19
C ILE A 48 10.59 -9.01 -0.70
N PHE A 49 11.13 -7.88 -0.20
CA PHE A 49 11.19 -6.65 -0.99
C PHE A 49 12.04 -6.83 -2.26
N ALA A 50 13.18 -7.53 -2.16
CA ALA A 50 14.02 -7.84 -3.31
C ALA A 50 13.31 -8.71 -4.36
N LEU A 51 12.42 -9.61 -3.93
CA LEU A 51 11.64 -10.46 -4.85
C LEU A 51 10.48 -9.72 -5.51
N VAL A 52 9.87 -8.74 -4.82
CA VAL A 52 8.66 -8.05 -5.29
C VAL A 52 8.99 -6.76 -6.07
N CYS A 53 10.09 -6.08 -5.75
CA CYS A 53 10.50 -4.84 -6.41
C CYS A 53 11.24 -5.10 -7.72
N THR A 54 10.51 -5.48 -8.76
CA THR A 54 11.04 -5.72 -10.12
C THR A 54 11.11 -4.45 -10.98
N GLY A 55 11.48 -3.31 -10.39
CA GLY A 55 11.53 -2.01 -11.06
C GLY A 55 10.21 -1.22 -11.09
N CYS A 56 10.31 0.06 -11.40
CA CYS A 56 9.21 1.04 -11.48
C CYS A 56 8.79 1.23 -12.93
N LYS A 57 7.54 0.90 -13.25
CA LYS A 57 6.96 1.02 -14.59
C LYS A 57 6.08 2.25 -14.67
N VAL A 58 6.37 3.13 -15.63
CA VAL A 58 5.63 4.37 -15.87
C VAL A 58 5.06 4.31 -17.28
N THR A 59 3.73 4.20 -17.41
CA THR A 59 3.01 4.31 -18.68
C THR A 59 2.03 5.48 -18.65
N ARG A 60 1.38 5.77 -19.80
CA ARG A 60 0.28 6.76 -19.86
C ARG A 60 -0.97 6.34 -19.08
N GLU A 61 -1.11 5.05 -18.81
CA GLU A 61 -2.30 4.46 -18.22
C GLU A 61 -2.11 4.20 -16.72
N GLU A 62 -0.91 3.78 -16.34
CA GLU A 62 -0.62 3.30 -15.00
C GLU A 62 0.82 3.60 -14.58
N VAL A 63 1.00 3.80 -13.28
CA VAL A 63 2.31 3.85 -12.64
C VAL A 63 2.38 2.71 -11.62
N ASP A 64 3.17 1.68 -11.92
CA ASP A 64 3.40 0.54 -11.02
C ASP A 64 4.83 0.54 -10.50
N CYS A 65 4.99 1.00 -9.26
CA CYS A 65 6.29 1.07 -8.60
C CYS A 65 6.19 0.36 -7.25
N PRO A 66 6.55 -0.94 -7.18
CA PRO A 66 6.37 -1.75 -5.99
C PRO A 66 7.10 -1.19 -4.76
N ALA A 67 8.32 -0.66 -4.94
CA ALA A 67 9.08 -0.02 -3.87
C ALA A 67 8.33 1.16 -3.23
N THR A 68 7.69 2.00 -4.05
CA THR A 68 6.82 3.09 -3.57
C THR A 68 5.59 2.55 -2.85
N ARG A 69 4.93 1.53 -3.41
CA ARG A 69 3.72 0.92 -2.80
C ARG A 69 4.03 0.32 -1.44
N LEU A 70 5.12 -0.43 -1.32
CA LEU A 70 5.57 -1.03 -0.05
C LEU A 70 5.92 0.05 0.99
N SER A 71 6.51 1.17 0.55
CA SER A 71 6.86 2.30 1.42
C SER A 71 5.64 3.05 2.00
N GLN A 72 4.44 2.82 1.47
CA GLN A 72 3.18 3.39 1.98
C GLN A 72 2.47 2.48 2.98
N VAL A 73 2.94 1.25 3.21
CA VAL A 73 2.28 0.31 4.14
C VAL A 73 2.41 0.77 5.59
N CYS A 74 3.62 1.06 6.05
CA CYS A 74 3.88 1.63 7.38
C CYS A 74 5.26 2.30 7.45
N ALA A 75 5.54 3.01 8.55
CA ALA A 75 6.82 3.69 8.75
C ALA A 75 8.03 2.72 8.74
N GLY A 76 7.89 1.52 9.32
CA GLY A 76 8.97 0.52 9.32
C GLY A 76 9.30 -0.01 7.93
N TRP A 77 8.28 -0.24 7.10
CA TRP A 77 8.45 -0.68 5.70
C TRP A 77 9.09 0.40 4.85
N ARG A 78 8.69 1.66 5.09
CA ARG A 78 9.31 2.82 4.44
C ARG A 78 10.79 2.93 4.76
N GLU A 79 11.16 2.82 6.04
CA GLU A 79 12.56 2.93 6.45
C GLU A 79 13.39 1.78 5.86
N LEU A 80 12.86 0.56 5.88
CA LEU A 80 13.52 -0.60 5.28
C LEU A 80 13.66 -0.47 3.77
N ALA A 81 12.64 0.01 3.05
CA ALA A 81 12.75 0.23 1.61
C ALA A 81 13.81 1.29 1.29
N ARG A 82 13.90 2.37 2.07
CA ARG A 82 14.91 3.44 1.90
C ARG A 82 16.33 2.98 2.22
N SER A 83 16.50 1.96 3.06
CA SER A 83 17.81 1.40 3.38
C SER A 83 18.35 0.47 2.27
N ILE A 84 17.54 0.15 1.26
CA ILE A 84 17.91 -0.74 0.14
C ILE A 84 17.83 0.06 -1.19
N PRO A 85 18.90 0.78 -1.57
CA PRO A 85 18.88 1.70 -2.71
C PRO A 85 18.57 1.02 -4.06
N ILE A 86 18.96 -0.25 -4.21
CA ILE A 86 18.75 -1.00 -5.46
C ILE A 86 17.26 -1.18 -5.80
N LEU A 87 16.35 -1.14 -4.81
CA LEU A 87 14.90 -1.22 -5.07
C LEU A 87 14.37 -0.02 -5.85
N TRP A 88 15.11 1.09 -5.87
CA TRP A 88 14.73 2.36 -6.49
C TRP A 88 15.47 2.63 -7.80
N SER A 89 16.34 1.72 -8.23
CA SER A 89 17.30 1.97 -9.32
C SER A 89 16.83 1.53 -10.70
N ASP A 90 15.79 0.71 -10.79
CA ASP A 90 15.26 0.20 -12.05
C ASP A 90 13.97 0.94 -12.42
N ILE A 91 14.01 1.69 -13.52
CA ILE A 91 12.93 2.58 -13.98
C ILE A 91 12.68 2.28 -15.47
N ASN A 92 11.45 1.88 -15.80
CA ASN A 92 10.99 1.62 -17.16
C ASN A 92 9.89 2.61 -17.50
N ILE A 93 10.14 3.48 -18.48
CA ILE A 93 9.24 4.53 -18.91
C ILE A 93 8.78 4.18 -20.33
N ASN A 94 7.48 3.93 -20.52
CA ASN A 94 6.91 3.69 -21.85
C ASN A 94 5.71 4.62 -22.07
N LEU A 95 5.95 5.70 -22.83
CA LEU A 95 4.94 6.72 -23.12
C LEU A 95 4.34 6.60 -24.53
N TYR A 96 4.72 5.58 -25.30
CA TYR A 96 4.53 5.52 -26.76
C TYR A 96 3.33 4.70 -27.24
N LEU A 97 2.59 4.00 -26.36
CA LEU A 97 1.65 2.93 -26.79
C LEU A 97 0.15 3.27 -26.80
N VAL A 98 -0.27 4.54 -26.72
CA VAL A 98 -1.71 4.86 -26.69
C VAL A 98 -2.13 5.67 -27.92
N PRO A 99 -3.15 5.21 -28.69
CA PRO A 99 -3.78 6.04 -29.73
C PRO A 99 -4.26 7.36 -29.12
N GLU A 100 -4.23 8.45 -29.89
CA GLU A 100 -4.58 9.82 -29.49
C GLU A 100 -5.99 9.98 -28.86
N SER A 101 -6.82 8.93 -28.91
CA SER A 101 -8.19 8.90 -28.42
C SER A 101 -8.37 8.64 -26.93
N GLU A 102 -7.33 8.25 -26.17
CA GLU A 102 -7.45 8.06 -24.71
C GLU A 102 -6.73 9.16 -23.92
N SER A 103 -7.48 9.78 -23.00
CA SER A 103 -6.94 10.73 -22.02
C SER A 103 -5.91 10.05 -21.12
N PHE A 104 -4.80 10.75 -20.83
CA PHE A 104 -3.85 10.35 -19.79
C PHE A 104 -4.59 10.05 -18.48
N ARG A 105 -4.42 8.83 -17.94
CA ARG A 105 -4.94 8.48 -16.60
C ARG A 105 -3.99 8.95 -15.51
N CYS A 106 -2.70 9.03 -15.82
CA CYS A 106 -1.65 9.44 -14.90
C CYS A 106 -1.38 10.96 -14.98
N ASN A 107 -1.37 11.62 -13.82
CA ASN A 107 -0.99 13.03 -13.69
C ASN A 107 0.53 13.19 -13.85
N GLY A 108 0.98 14.14 -14.68
CA GLY A 108 2.40 14.47 -14.88
C GLY A 108 3.12 14.87 -13.57
N ASP A 109 2.44 15.56 -12.65
CA ASP A 109 3.01 15.91 -11.34
C ASP A 109 3.27 14.67 -10.48
N MET A 110 2.37 13.67 -10.57
CA MET A 110 2.53 12.41 -9.86
C MET A 110 3.70 11.61 -10.42
N ILE A 111 3.84 11.55 -11.76
CA ILE A 111 4.98 10.91 -12.41
C ILE A 111 6.29 11.58 -11.96
N ARG A 112 6.34 12.91 -12.00
CA ARG A 112 7.51 13.67 -11.53
C ARG A 112 7.84 13.33 -10.09
N SER A 113 6.86 13.35 -9.19
CA SER A 113 7.07 13.02 -7.77
C SER A 113 7.64 11.62 -7.56
N ILE A 114 7.10 10.62 -8.26
CA ILE A 114 7.56 9.24 -8.18
C ILE A 114 8.98 9.10 -8.72
N LEU A 115 9.27 9.68 -9.89
CA LEU A 115 10.60 9.63 -10.49
C LEU A 115 11.63 10.33 -9.60
N THR A 116 11.34 11.53 -9.10
CA THR A 116 12.22 12.24 -8.16
C THR A 116 12.51 11.38 -6.93
N THR A 117 11.49 10.74 -6.36
CA THR A 117 11.66 9.85 -5.21
C THR A 117 12.58 8.67 -5.53
N HIS A 118 12.43 8.03 -6.69
CA HIS A 118 13.29 6.91 -7.09
C HIS A 118 14.73 7.34 -7.29
N LEU A 119 14.94 8.46 -7.99
CA LEU A 119 16.27 9.01 -8.23
C LEU A 119 16.96 9.38 -6.91
N GLU A 120 16.27 10.04 -5.98
CA GLU A 120 16.82 10.38 -4.66
C GLU A 120 17.19 9.13 -3.84
N LEU A 121 16.35 8.10 -3.88
CA LEU A 121 16.53 6.90 -3.05
C LEU A 121 17.47 5.85 -3.65
N SER A 122 17.72 5.91 -4.96
CA SER A 122 18.72 5.09 -5.63
C SER A 122 20.15 5.38 -5.15
N LYS A 123 20.41 6.58 -4.62
CA LYS A 123 21.72 7.02 -4.11
C LYS A 123 22.83 6.76 -5.16
N ASN A 124 23.80 5.90 -4.83
CA ASN A 124 24.94 5.56 -5.68
C ASN A 124 24.76 4.19 -6.37
N SER A 125 23.57 3.61 -6.31
CA SER A 125 23.27 2.35 -7.00
C SER A 125 23.22 2.59 -8.50
N PRO A 126 23.72 1.66 -9.34
CA PRO A 126 23.67 1.81 -10.79
C PRO A 126 22.22 1.89 -11.26
N LEU A 127 21.89 2.97 -11.97
CA LEU A 127 20.55 3.18 -12.54
C LEU A 127 20.36 2.33 -13.80
N CYS A 128 19.23 1.63 -13.87
CA CYS A 128 18.72 1.00 -15.08
C CYS A 128 17.52 1.83 -15.55
N ILE A 129 17.67 2.49 -16.69
CA ILE A 129 16.59 3.30 -17.28
C ILE A 129 16.28 2.73 -18.66
N VAL A 130 15.06 2.25 -18.84
CA VAL A 130 14.51 1.80 -20.12
C VAL A 130 13.47 2.83 -20.56
N LEU A 131 13.56 3.27 -21.82
CA LEU A 131 12.71 4.30 -22.44
C LEU A 131 11.93 3.74 -23.63
#